data_AF-A0A1Y3PZS0-F1
#
_entry.id   AF-A0A1Y3PZS0-F1
#
_cell.length_a   1.000
_cell.length_b   1.000
_cell.length_c   1.000
_cell.angle_alpha   90.00
_cell.angle_beta   90.00
_cell.angle_gamma   90.00
#
_symmetry.space_group_name_H-M   'P 1'
#
loop_
_entity.id
_entity.type
_entity.pdbx_description
1 polymer ?
#
loop_
_entity_poly.entity_id
_entity_poly.type
_entity_poly.pdbx_seq_one_letter_code
_entity_poly.pdbx_strand_id
1 'polypeptide(L)'
;MTQLLRHRNVAVRFAILYALAMVICFAAWAVGYAWLPEGILRGRAVTSVLAGDTAAPTVLLEFLRIAAINVAVTVLFIILPNRMLEVGSWPLGYVPVLFWSGVYGLLLGSNSLTLALPDRLAPTLAVLGRSGPYEIASYCLAAAATCGIATARAPHLLSMRAAPIEPRPDWRSRVHWRALWLAVALLLAACWWEAYRIVHEFGAAAVLGA
;
A
#
# COMPACT_ATOMS: atom_id res chain seq x y z
N MET A 1 14.10 -1.34 17.24
CA MET A 1 13.09 -1.21 16.15
C MET A 1 11.92 -2.18 16.32
N THR A 2 12.16 -3.48 16.52
CA THR A 2 11.10 -4.51 16.70
C THR A 2 10.14 -4.23 17.86
N GLN A 3 10.64 -3.71 18.99
CA GLN A 3 9.79 -3.31 20.13
C GLN A 3 8.82 -2.16 19.78
N LEU A 4 9.20 -1.25 18.89
CA LEU A 4 8.35 -0.12 18.49
C LEU A 4 7.26 -0.54 17.51
N LEU A 5 7.56 -1.47 16.61
CA LEU A 5 6.60 -2.02 15.64
C LEU A 5 5.50 -2.88 16.29
N ARG A 6 5.72 -3.32 17.52
CA ARG A 6 4.75 -4.01 18.38
C ARG A 6 4.32 -3.21 19.61
N HIS A 7 4.61 -1.91 19.62
CA HIS A 7 4.28 -1.05 20.74
C HIS A 7 2.78 -1.13 21.08
N ARG A 8 2.40 -1.04 22.36
CA ARG A 8 0.99 -1.18 22.79
C ARG A 8 0.07 -0.15 22.13
N ASN A 9 0.57 1.06 21.90
CA ASN A 9 -0.13 2.13 21.20
C ASN A 9 -0.06 1.94 19.69
N VAL A 10 -1.23 1.81 19.04
CA VAL A 10 -1.38 1.68 17.59
C VAL A 10 -0.79 2.85 16.81
N ALA A 11 -0.85 4.07 17.35
CA ALA A 11 -0.29 5.25 16.70
C ALA A 11 1.24 5.15 16.57
N VAL A 12 1.93 4.59 17.58
CA VAL A 12 3.38 4.39 17.54
C VAL A 12 3.72 3.33 16.49
N ARG A 13 2.98 2.21 16.46
CA ARG A 13 3.18 1.15 15.45
C ARG A 13 3.00 1.70 14.04
N PHE A 14 1.91 2.44 13.82
CA PHE A 14 1.61 3.10 12.55
C PHE A 14 2.72 4.08 12.16
N ALA A 15 3.10 5.01 13.04
CA ALA A 15 4.10 6.03 12.75
C ALA A 15 5.44 5.42 12.35
N ILE A 16 5.90 4.39 13.07
CA ILE A 16 7.18 3.73 12.77
C ILE A 16 7.10 2.91 11.49
N LEU A 17 6.01 2.17 11.27
CA LEU A 17 5.83 1.39 10.05
C LEU A 17 5.73 2.30 8.82
N TYR A 18 4.97 3.39 8.92
CA TYR A 18 4.82 4.36 7.83
C TYR A 18 6.12 5.13 7.56
N ALA A 19 6.85 5.54 8.60
CA ALA A 19 8.16 6.15 8.43
C ALA A 19 9.14 5.20 7.70
N LEU A 20 9.16 3.92 8.08
CA LEU A 20 9.98 2.92 7.39
C LEU A 20 9.54 2.72 5.94
N ALA A 21 8.23 2.66 5.68
CA ALA A 21 7.69 2.57 4.33
C ALA A 21 8.12 3.78 3.48
N MET A 22 8.01 5.01 4.01
CA MET A 22 8.44 6.22 3.31
C MET A 22 9.95 6.24 3.05
N VAL A 23 10.78 5.81 3.99
CA VAL A 23 12.24 5.68 3.74
C VAL A 23 12.51 4.71 2.59
N ILE A 24 11.86 3.54 2.60
CA ILE A 24 11.99 2.54 1.51
C ILE A 24 11.49 3.13 0.19
N CYS A 25 10.35 3.81 0.20
CA CYS A 25 9.76 4.47 -0.96
C CYS A 25 10.72 5.49 -1.57
N PHE A 26 11.27 6.40 -0.77
CA PHE A 26 12.18 7.45 -1.24
C PHE A 26 13.52 6.89 -1.71
N ALA A 27 14.06 5.88 -1.02
CA ALA A 27 15.27 5.20 -1.47
C ALA A 27 15.05 4.50 -2.82
N ALA A 28 13.96 3.73 -2.94
CA ALA A 28 13.57 3.06 -4.18
C ALA A 28 13.26 4.05 -5.30
N TRP A 29 12.66 5.20 -4.98
CA TRP A 29 12.42 6.28 -5.92
C TRP A 29 13.72 6.88 -6.44
N ALA A 30 14.68 7.19 -5.56
CA ALA A 30 16.00 7.67 -5.96
C ALA A 30 16.72 6.66 -6.86
N VAL A 31 16.66 5.37 -6.52
CA VAL A 31 17.21 4.26 -7.32
C VAL A 31 16.55 4.23 -8.71
N GLY A 32 15.22 4.25 -8.75
CA GLY A 32 14.46 4.22 -10.00
C GLY A 32 14.72 5.45 -10.86
N TYR A 33 14.85 6.63 -10.25
CA TYR A 33 15.14 7.87 -10.95
C TYR A 33 16.55 7.88 -11.56
N ALA A 34 17.56 7.47 -10.78
CA ALA A 34 18.96 7.54 -11.20
C ALA A 34 19.38 6.44 -12.19
N TRP A 35 18.86 5.23 -12.04
CA TRP A 35 19.42 4.05 -12.74
C TRP A 35 18.45 3.30 -13.66
N LEU A 36 17.13 3.46 -13.48
CA LEU A 36 16.18 2.78 -14.36
C LEU A 36 15.85 3.63 -15.59
N PRO A 37 15.85 3.03 -16.80
CA PRO A 37 15.29 3.66 -17.98
C PRO A 37 13.81 4.00 -17.80
N GLU A 38 13.38 5.06 -18.45
CA GLU A 38 11.99 5.49 -18.41
C GLU A 38 11.05 4.42 -19.00
N GLY A 39 9.92 4.18 -18.30
CA GLY A 39 8.90 3.23 -18.74
C GLY A 39 9.27 1.75 -18.64
N ILE A 40 10.47 1.38 -18.15
CA ILE A 40 10.94 -0.01 -18.14
C ILE A 40 10.03 -0.98 -17.36
N LEU A 41 9.28 -0.45 -16.38
CA LEU A 41 8.36 -1.23 -15.54
C LEU A 41 6.89 -1.07 -15.96
N ARG A 42 6.60 -0.33 -17.03
CA ARG A 42 5.23 -0.05 -17.47
C ARG A 42 4.51 -1.33 -17.87
N GLY A 43 3.27 -1.50 -17.43
CA GLY A 43 2.45 -2.69 -17.69
C GLY A 43 2.91 -3.97 -16.97
N ARG A 44 3.96 -3.90 -16.12
CA ARG A 44 4.47 -5.06 -15.38
C ARG A 44 3.91 -5.18 -13.96
N ALA A 45 3.17 -4.17 -13.48
CA ALA A 45 2.50 -4.23 -12.20
C ALA A 45 1.16 -4.98 -12.33
N VAL A 46 0.91 -5.96 -11.45
CA VAL A 46 -0.35 -6.73 -11.46
C VAL A 46 -1.57 -5.80 -11.32
N THR A 47 -1.43 -4.70 -10.59
CA THR A 47 -2.50 -3.71 -10.42
C THR A 47 -2.76 -2.88 -11.68
N SER A 48 -1.76 -2.64 -12.54
CA SER A 48 -1.98 -1.94 -13.81
C SER A 48 -2.78 -2.81 -14.79
N VAL A 49 -2.58 -4.12 -14.76
CA VAL A 49 -3.37 -5.06 -15.58
C VAL A 49 -4.84 -5.11 -15.14
N LEU A 50 -5.11 -5.03 -13.83
CA LEU A 50 -6.47 -5.07 -13.28
C LEU A 50 -7.23 -3.75 -13.41
N ALA A 51 -6.53 -2.61 -13.42
CA ALA A 51 -7.15 -1.30 -13.56
C ALA A 51 -7.61 -1.00 -15.01
N GLY A 52 -7.05 -1.70 -16.00
CA GLY A 52 -7.27 -1.45 -17.42
C GLY A 52 -6.46 -0.25 -17.95
N ASP A 53 -6.40 -0.13 -19.28
CA ASP A 53 -5.55 0.87 -19.96
C ASP A 53 -6.27 2.20 -20.23
N THR A 54 -7.56 2.32 -19.87
CA THR A 54 -8.37 3.53 -20.10
C THR A 54 -9.14 3.94 -18.85
N ALA A 55 -9.20 5.26 -18.65
CA ALA A 55 -10.00 5.87 -17.59
C ALA A 55 -11.50 5.52 -17.76
N ALA A 56 -12.19 5.25 -16.65
CA ALA A 56 -13.62 5.05 -16.67
C ALA A 56 -14.37 6.34 -17.07
N PRO A 57 -15.58 6.21 -17.65
CA PRO A 57 -16.39 7.36 -18.09
C PRO A 57 -16.84 8.30 -16.97
N THR A 58 -16.82 7.88 -15.70
CA THR A 58 -17.21 8.72 -14.56
C THR A 58 -16.27 8.53 -13.38
N VAL A 59 -16.11 9.59 -12.57
CA VAL A 59 -15.33 9.56 -11.32
C VAL A 59 -15.80 8.44 -10.40
N LEU A 60 -17.12 8.23 -10.30
CA LEU A 60 -17.70 7.20 -9.44
C LEU A 60 -17.27 5.79 -9.88
N LEU A 61 -17.31 5.50 -11.19
CA LEU A 61 -16.94 4.18 -11.69
C LEU A 61 -15.43 3.93 -11.54
N GLU A 62 -14.61 4.94 -11.79
CA GLU A 62 -13.15 4.88 -11.57
C GLU A 62 -12.85 4.66 -10.08
N PHE A 63 -13.51 5.42 -9.20
CA PHE A 63 -13.40 5.27 -7.75
C PHE A 63 -13.74 3.86 -7.29
N LEU A 64 -14.88 3.30 -7.72
CA LEU A 64 -15.30 1.96 -7.31
C LEU A 64 -14.30 0.90 -7.77
N ARG A 65 -13.72 1.06 -8.97
CA ARG A 65 -12.68 0.16 -9.49
C ARG A 65 -11.41 0.22 -8.62
N ILE A 66 -10.88 1.42 -8.40
CA ILE A 66 -9.66 1.64 -7.60
C ILE A 66 -9.89 1.17 -6.16
N ALA A 67 -11.03 1.52 -5.56
CA ALA A 67 -11.39 1.12 -4.20
C ALA A 67 -11.53 -0.39 -4.06
N ALA A 68 -12.17 -1.08 -5.02
CA ALA A 68 -12.32 -2.53 -4.98
C ALA A 68 -10.95 -3.25 -5.00
N ILE A 69 -10.05 -2.81 -5.88
CA ILE A 69 -8.67 -3.36 -5.97
C ILE A 69 -7.93 -3.10 -4.65
N ASN A 70 -7.95 -1.87 -4.15
CA ASN A 70 -7.26 -1.48 -2.93
C ASN A 70 -7.79 -2.19 -1.67
N VAL A 71 -9.10 -2.40 -1.57
CA VAL A 71 -9.72 -3.17 -0.48
C VAL A 71 -9.31 -4.64 -0.58
N ALA A 72 -9.34 -5.23 -1.78
CA ALA A 72 -8.87 -6.60 -1.99
C ALA A 72 -7.40 -6.75 -1.60
N VAL A 73 -6.54 -5.80 -1.99
CA VAL A 73 -5.12 -5.77 -1.58
C VAL A 73 -4.98 -5.72 -0.06
N THR A 74 -5.74 -4.84 0.59
CA THR A 74 -5.71 -4.69 2.05
C THR A 74 -6.12 -6.00 2.75
N VAL A 75 -7.19 -6.63 2.30
CA VAL A 75 -7.69 -7.87 2.94
C VAL A 75 -6.72 -9.03 2.68
N LEU A 76 -6.37 -9.28 1.41
CA LEU A 76 -5.64 -10.48 0.98
C LEU A 76 -4.15 -10.43 1.30
N PHE A 77 -3.52 -9.26 1.23
CA PHE A 77 -2.07 -9.12 1.40
C PHE A 77 -1.66 -8.44 2.71
N ILE A 78 -2.58 -7.87 3.49
CA ILE A 78 -2.22 -7.24 4.77
C ILE A 78 -2.89 -7.95 5.93
N ILE A 79 -4.22 -7.94 5.95
CA ILE A 79 -4.98 -8.44 7.10
C ILE A 79 -4.88 -9.97 7.19
N LEU A 80 -5.06 -10.68 6.07
CA LEU A 80 -5.00 -12.14 6.05
C LEU A 80 -3.59 -12.66 6.42
N PRO A 81 -2.47 -12.14 5.88
CA PRO A 81 -1.14 -12.53 6.34
C PRO A 81 -0.90 -12.24 7.82
N ASN A 82 -1.36 -11.09 8.34
CA ASN A 82 -1.34 -10.80 9.78
C ASN A 82 -2.12 -11.82 10.62
N ARG A 83 -3.21 -12.39 10.07
CA ARG A 83 -3.95 -13.48 10.72
C ARG A 83 -3.23 -14.81 10.63
N MET A 84 -2.60 -15.11 9.50
CA MET A 84 -1.97 -16.40 9.28
C MET A 84 -0.72 -16.57 10.14
N LEU A 85 0.19 -15.59 10.15
CA LEU A 85 1.54 -15.81 10.62
C LEU A 85 2.20 -14.58 11.27
N GLU A 86 2.88 -14.84 12.38
CA GLU A 86 3.91 -13.97 12.94
C GLU A 86 5.28 -14.59 12.66
N VAL A 87 6.20 -13.83 12.06
CA VAL A 87 7.56 -14.27 11.76
C VAL A 87 8.53 -13.68 12.78
N GLY A 88 9.00 -14.50 13.70
CA GLY A 88 9.79 -14.11 14.86
C GLY A 88 8.98 -13.18 15.75
N SER A 89 9.22 -11.88 15.60
CA SER A 89 8.49 -10.79 16.25
C SER A 89 7.81 -9.83 15.27
N TRP A 90 7.61 -10.24 14.01
CA TRP A 90 7.04 -9.41 12.95
C TRP A 90 5.70 -9.97 12.48
N PRO A 91 4.60 -9.19 12.54
CA PRO A 91 3.35 -9.54 11.87
C PRO A 91 3.59 -9.64 10.35
N LEU A 92 3.18 -10.74 9.73
CA LEU A 92 3.51 -10.97 8.31
C LEU A 92 2.92 -9.92 7.38
N GLY A 93 1.77 -9.33 7.71
CA GLY A 93 1.14 -8.25 6.94
C GLY A 93 1.95 -6.96 6.88
N TYR A 94 3.01 -6.80 7.68
CA TYR A 94 3.91 -5.64 7.54
C TYR A 94 4.80 -5.79 6.29
N VAL A 95 5.13 -7.03 5.90
CA VAL A 95 6.06 -7.29 4.79
C VAL A 95 5.49 -6.82 3.45
N PRO A 96 4.24 -7.15 3.07
CA PRO A 96 3.67 -6.68 1.80
C PRO A 96 3.56 -5.16 1.73
N VAL A 97 3.30 -4.48 2.85
CA VAL A 97 3.23 -3.01 2.87
C VAL A 97 4.59 -2.37 2.56
N LEU A 98 5.66 -2.87 3.19
CA LEU A 98 7.01 -2.37 2.93
C LEU A 98 7.47 -2.68 1.51
N PHE A 99 7.17 -3.90 1.03
CA PHE A 99 7.45 -4.30 -0.35
C PHE A 99 6.73 -3.39 -1.35
N TRP A 100 5.42 -3.17 -1.16
CA TRP A 100 4.61 -2.34 -2.06
C TRP A 100 5.05 -0.88 -2.06
N SER A 101 5.49 -0.37 -0.91
CA SER A 101 6.06 0.96 -0.82
C SER A 101 7.34 1.11 -1.65
N GLY A 102 8.20 0.08 -1.69
CA GLY A 102 9.37 0.06 -2.55
C GLY A 102 9.01 -0.04 -4.04
N VAL A 103 8.05 -0.90 -4.39
CA VAL A 103 7.54 -1.01 -5.77
C VAL A 103 6.98 0.32 -6.24
N TYR A 104 6.15 0.99 -5.43
CA TYR A 104 5.63 2.32 -5.75
C TYR A 104 6.75 3.34 -6.00
N GLY A 105 7.78 3.36 -5.14
CA GLY A 105 8.96 4.21 -5.34
C GLY A 105 9.67 3.95 -6.68
N LEU A 106 9.93 2.69 -7.02
CA LEU A 106 10.55 2.33 -8.30
C LEU A 106 9.71 2.78 -9.49
N LEU A 107 8.39 2.52 -9.46
CA LEU A 107 7.47 2.92 -10.52
C LEU A 107 7.43 4.44 -10.70
N LEU A 108 7.45 5.19 -9.60
CA LEU A 108 7.50 6.65 -9.64
C LEU A 108 8.83 7.14 -10.25
N GLY A 109 9.96 6.57 -9.84
CA GLY A 109 11.28 6.95 -10.34
C GLY A 109 11.49 6.64 -11.82
N SER A 110 11.01 5.49 -12.29
CA SER A 110 11.10 5.10 -13.70
C SER A 110 9.92 5.62 -14.55
N ASN A 111 9.07 6.51 -14.01
CA ASN A 111 7.85 7.01 -14.68
C ASN A 111 7.02 5.91 -15.36
N SER A 112 6.84 4.81 -14.61
CA SER A 112 6.20 3.57 -15.06
C SER A 112 4.85 3.32 -14.39
N LEU A 113 4.28 4.35 -13.75
CA LEU A 113 2.89 4.32 -13.30
C LEU A 113 1.94 4.10 -14.49
N THR A 114 0.76 3.53 -14.23
CA THR A 114 -0.28 3.30 -15.26
C THR A 114 -0.57 4.57 -16.05
N LEU A 115 -0.65 5.70 -15.35
CA LEU A 115 -0.72 7.03 -15.94
C LEU A 115 0.62 7.73 -15.70
N ALA A 116 1.48 7.67 -16.72
CA ALA A 116 2.80 8.29 -16.68
C ALA A 116 2.66 9.82 -16.62
N LEU A 117 3.58 10.45 -15.88
CA LEU A 117 3.72 11.90 -15.87
C LEU A 117 4.35 12.36 -17.20
N PRO A 118 4.08 13.61 -17.64
CA PRO A 118 4.75 14.19 -18.80
C PRO A 118 6.28 14.17 -18.67
N ASP A 119 6.76 14.45 -17.46
CA ASP A 119 8.18 14.44 -17.11
C ASP A 119 8.44 13.50 -15.92
N ARG A 120 9.64 12.90 -15.89
CA ARG A 120 10.09 12.09 -14.75
C ARG A 120 10.17 12.94 -13.49
N LEU A 121 9.44 12.53 -12.46
CA LEU A 121 9.45 13.23 -11.17
C LEU A 121 10.71 12.86 -10.37
N ALA A 122 11.54 13.85 -10.07
CA ALA A 122 12.68 13.69 -9.16
C ALA A 122 12.21 13.55 -7.69
N PRO A 123 12.95 12.83 -6.82
CA PRO A 123 12.63 12.67 -5.41
C PRO A 123 12.41 14.01 -4.68
N THR A 124 11.16 14.29 -4.35
CA THR A 124 10.73 15.58 -3.77
C THR A 124 9.45 15.39 -2.93
N LEU A 125 9.10 16.38 -2.11
CA LEU A 125 7.85 16.38 -1.36
C LEU A 125 6.61 16.58 -2.25
N ALA A 126 6.77 16.86 -3.54
CA ALA A 126 5.65 16.95 -4.50
C ALA A 126 4.85 15.65 -4.58
N VAL A 127 5.45 14.50 -4.22
CA VAL A 127 4.75 13.21 -4.14
C VAL A 127 3.56 13.23 -3.17
N LEU A 128 3.56 14.12 -2.17
CA LEU A 128 2.45 14.27 -1.21
C LEU A 128 1.17 14.83 -1.85
N GLY A 129 1.24 15.37 -3.08
CA GLY A 129 0.07 15.72 -3.88
C GLY A 129 -0.58 14.53 -4.59
N ARG A 130 0.03 13.33 -4.51
CA ARG A 130 -0.49 12.09 -5.08
C ARG A 130 -1.19 11.24 -4.02
N SER A 131 -2.07 10.35 -4.45
CA SER A 131 -2.79 9.39 -3.61
C SER A 131 -1.87 8.34 -2.97
N GLY A 132 -0.83 7.88 -3.69
CA GLY A 132 0.02 6.75 -3.30
C GLY A 132 0.57 6.78 -1.87
N PRO A 133 1.15 7.89 -1.36
CA PRO A 133 1.57 7.99 0.04
C PRO A 133 0.43 7.74 1.05
N TYR A 134 -0.79 8.20 0.74
CA TYR A 134 -1.96 8.02 1.60
C TYR A 134 -2.54 6.60 1.50
N GLU A 135 -2.46 5.95 0.33
CA GLU A 135 -2.75 4.52 0.19
C GLU A 135 -1.77 3.69 1.04
N ILE A 136 -0.47 3.97 0.95
CA ILE A 136 0.56 3.31 1.78
C ILE A 136 0.32 3.57 3.27
N ALA A 137 -0.06 4.79 3.65
CA ALA A 137 -0.43 5.12 5.02
C ALA A 137 -1.63 4.29 5.50
N SER A 138 -2.66 4.16 4.67
CA SER A 138 -3.84 3.35 4.99
C SER A 138 -3.48 1.87 5.19
N TYR A 139 -2.61 1.33 4.35
CA TYR A 139 -2.08 -0.02 4.46
C TYR A 139 -1.26 -0.23 5.74
N CYS A 140 -0.38 0.72 6.07
CA CYS A 140 0.37 0.72 7.32
C CYS A 140 -0.56 0.73 8.54
N LEU A 141 -1.62 1.55 8.50
CA LEU A 141 -2.56 1.66 9.60
C LEU A 141 -3.42 0.39 9.75
N ALA A 142 -3.88 -0.20 8.64
CA ALA A 142 -4.58 -1.48 8.64
C ALA A 142 -3.68 -2.62 9.19
N ALA A 143 -2.42 -2.66 8.77
CA ALA A 143 -1.43 -3.61 9.28
C ALA A 143 -1.22 -3.42 10.79
N ALA A 144 -1.00 -2.19 11.25
CA ALA A 144 -0.78 -1.86 12.65
C ALA A 144 -2.01 -2.11 13.53
N ALA A 145 -3.22 -1.92 12.99
CA ALA A 145 -4.49 -2.18 13.67
C ALA A 145 -4.76 -3.67 13.86
N THR A 146 -4.21 -4.51 12.98
CA THR A 146 -4.43 -5.95 12.94
C THR A 146 -3.20 -6.76 13.37
N CYS A 147 -2.14 -6.13 13.89
CA CYS A 147 -0.89 -6.83 14.21
C CYS A 147 -1.02 -7.94 15.28
N GLY A 148 -2.09 -7.92 16.09
CA GLY A 148 -2.28 -8.82 17.24
C GLY A 148 -3.10 -10.08 16.95
N ILE A 149 -3.49 -10.33 15.70
CA ILE A 149 -4.42 -11.41 15.35
C ILE A 149 -3.75 -12.69 14.85
N ALA A 150 -2.43 -12.78 14.78
CA ALA A 150 -1.73 -13.95 14.22
C ALA A 150 -2.11 -15.27 14.92
N THR A 151 -2.42 -16.32 14.16
CA THR A 151 -2.76 -17.65 14.72
C THR A 151 -1.59 -18.60 14.82
N ALA A 152 -0.49 -18.31 14.12
CA ALA A 152 0.70 -19.13 14.12
C ALA A 152 1.96 -18.26 14.21
N ARG A 153 3.05 -18.83 14.69
CA ARG A 153 4.37 -18.21 14.76
C ARG A 153 5.41 -19.10 14.10
N ALA A 154 6.19 -18.52 13.19
CA ALA A 154 7.41 -19.12 12.65
C ALA A 154 8.64 -18.36 13.18
N PRO A 155 9.82 -18.98 13.36
CA PRO A 155 11.01 -18.29 13.86
C PRO A 155 11.59 -17.28 12.84
N HIS A 156 11.54 -17.61 11.55
CA HIS A 156 11.97 -16.75 10.45
C HIS A 156 11.17 -17.08 9.17
N LEU A 157 11.24 -16.20 8.17
CA LEU A 157 10.33 -16.21 7.01
C LEU A 157 10.48 -17.45 6.13
N LEU A 158 11.68 -18.01 6.08
CA LEU A 158 12.03 -19.23 5.34
C LEU A 158 11.79 -20.52 6.13
N SER A 159 11.26 -20.45 7.36
CA SER A 159 11.03 -21.64 8.18
C SER A 159 9.74 -22.34 7.74
N MET A 160 9.83 -23.63 7.45
CA MET A 160 8.66 -24.51 7.25
C MET A 160 7.98 -24.90 8.58
N ARG A 161 8.57 -24.51 9.72
CA ARG A 161 8.04 -24.78 11.06
C ARG A 161 7.28 -23.57 11.56
N ALA A 162 5.95 -23.61 11.44
CA ALA A 162 5.03 -22.68 12.08
C ALA A 162 4.30 -23.41 13.22
N ALA A 163 4.41 -22.89 14.43
CA ALA A 163 3.69 -23.41 15.60
C ALA A 163 2.42 -22.59 15.83
N PRO A 164 1.28 -23.19 16.19
CA PRO A 164 0.09 -22.46 16.58
C PRO A 164 0.36 -21.60 17.83
N ILE A 165 -0.29 -20.43 17.90
CA ILE A 165 -0.25 -19.56 19.09
C ILE A 165 -1.40 -19.97 20.02
N GLU A 166 -1.06 -20.42 21.23
CA GLU A 166 -2.02 -20.78 22.27
C GLU A 166 -1.96 -19.78 23.45
N PRO A 167 -3.12 -19.30 23.95
CA PRO A 167 -4.47 -19.52 23.40
C PRO A 167 -4.66 -18.81 22.05
N ARG A 168 -5.46 -19.42 21.16
CA ARG A 168 -5.76 -18.83 19.84
C ARG A 168 -6.33 -17.41 20.00
N PRO A 169 -5.73 -16.39 19.36
CA PRO A 169 -6.19 -15.03 19.56
C PRO A 169 -7.58 -14.83 18.96
N ASP A 170 -8.45 -14.24 19.76
CA ASP A 170 -9.76 -13.76 19.32
C ASP A 170 -9.58 -12.52 18.43
N TRP A 171 -10.22 -12.56 17.26
CA TRP A 171 -10.18 -11.50 16.29
C TRP A 171 -10.77 -10.20 16.84
N ARG A 172 -11.93 -10.28 17.52
CA ARG A 172 -12.69 -9.09 17.89
C ARG A 172 -11.97 -8.24 18.93
N SER A 173 -11.35 -8.88 19.91
CA SER A 173 -10.62 -8.22 21.00
C SER A 173 -9.20 -7.76 20.62
N ARG A 174 -8.56 -8.39 19.63
CA ARG A 174 -7.18 -8.08 19.23
C ARG A 174 -7.06 -7.05 18.11
N VAL A 175 -8.16 -6.75 17.42
CA VAL A 175 -8.21 -5.70 16.39
C VAL A 175 -8.49 -4.34 17.02
N HIS A 176 -7.71 -3.34 16.63
CA HIS A 176 -7.99 -1.94 16.96
C HIS A 176 -9.00 -1.35 15.97
N TRP A 177 -10.29 -1.59 16.21
CA TRP A 177 -11.37 -1.23 15.28
C TRP A 177 -11.39 0.25 14.90
N ARG A 178 -11.16 1.17 15.83
CA ARG A 178 -11.09 2.61 15.51
C ARG A 178 -9.99 2.92 14.48
N ALA A 179 -8.82 2.30 14.64
CA ALA A 179 -7.71 2.47 13.72
C ALA A 179 -7.99 1.79 12.36
N LEU A 180 -8.65 0.62 12.37
CA LEU A 180 -9.02 -0.07 11.14
C LEU A 180 -10.08 0.73 10.34
N TRP A 181 -11.10 1.28 11.00
CA TRP A 181 -12.07 2.16 10.36
C TRP A 181 -11.42 3.43 9.80
N LEU A 182 -10.48 4.02 10.54
CA LEU A 182 -9.70 5.16 10.04
C LEU A 182 -8.84 4.77 8.84
N ALA A 183 -8.25 3.57 8.82
CA ALA A 183 -7.51 3.07 7.65
C ALA A 183 -8.42 2.93 6.44
N VAL A 184 -9.62 2.38 6.60
CA VAL A 184 -10.62 2.29 5.51
C VAL A 184 -11.02 3.68 5.02
N ALA A 185 -11.31 4.61 5.92
CA ALA A 185 -11.68 5.97 5.54
C ALA A 185 -10.56 6.67 4.76
N LEU A 186 -9.31 6.54 5.21
CA LEU A 186 -8.13 7.08 4.54
C LEU A 186 -7.94 6.45 3.16
N LEU A 187 -8.11 5.12 3.05
CA LEU A 187 -7.99 4.41 1.80
C LEU A 187 -9.04 4.88 0.78
N LEU A 188 -10.30 4.98 1.19
CA LEU A 188 -11.39 5.45 0.32
C LEU A 188 -11.18 6.91 -0.09
N ALA A 189 -10.72 7.78 0.81
CA ALA A 189 -10.38 9.16 0.47
C ALA A 189 -9.25 9.24 -0.57
N ALA A 190 -8.20 8.42 -0.41
CA ALA A 190 -7.10 8.35 -1.38
C ALA A 190 -7.57 7.81 -2.75
N CYS A 191 -8.41 6.77 -2.76
CA CYS A 191 -9.01 6.23 -3.98
C CYS A 191 -9.90 7.26 -4.69
N TRP A 192 -10.68 8.04 -3.93
CA TRP A 192 -11.52 9.09 -4.48
C TRP A 192 -10.69 10.21 -5.10
N TRP A 193 -9.62 10.63 -4.41
CA TRP A 193 -8.68 11.62 -4.93
C TRP A 193 -8.02 11.16 -6.23
N GLU A 194 -7.56 9.90 -6.30
CA GLU A 194 -6.99 9.35 -7.52
C GLU A 194 -8.02 9.33 -8.65
N ALA A 195 -9.21 8.78 -8.40
CA ALA A 195 -10.28 8.73 -9.40
C ALA A 195 -10.66 10.11 -9.95
N TYR A 196 -10.75 11.12 -9.07
CA TYR A 196 -11.02 12.50 -9.47
C TYR A 196 -9.94 13.02 -10.42
N ARG A 197 -8.66 12.83 -10.08
CA ARG A 197 -7.52 13.24 -10.91
C ARG A 197 -7.50 12.52 -12.26
N ILE A 198 -7.69 11.20 -12.26
CA ILE A 198 -7.70 10.40 -13.49
C ILE A 198 -8.74 10.93 -14.48
N VAL A 199 -9.97 11.11 -14.03
CA VAL A 199 -11.07 11.53 -14.92
C VAL A 199 -10.92 12.99 -15.39
N HIS A 200 -10.43 13.91 -14.54
CA HIS A 200 -10.32 15.32 -14.92
C HIS A 200 -9.03 15.65 -15.69
N GLU A 201 -7.90 15.03 -15.33
CA GLU A 201 -6.60 15.29 -15.98
C GLU A 201 -6.45 14.48 -17.27
N PHE A 202 -6.99 13.25 -17.32
CA PHE A 202 -6.83 12.35 -18.47
C PHE A 202 -8.11 12.11 -19.28
N GLY A 203 -9.30 12.28 -18.68
CA GLY A 203 -10.56 12.21 -19.42
C GLY A 203 -10.79 13.42 -20.35
N ALA A 204 -10.28 14.60 -19.99
CA ALA A 204 -10.34 15.79 -20.85
C ALA A 204 -9.47 15.68 -22.11
N ALA A 205 -8.35 14.94 -22.03
CA ALA A 205 -7.46 14.71 -23.17
C ALA A 205 -8.11 13.85 -24.28
N ALA A 206 -9.06 12.97 -23.93
CA ALA A 206 -9.79 12.16 -24.90
C ALA A 206 -10.87 12.94 -25.68
N VAL A 207 -11.36 14.07 -25.13
CA VAL A 207 -12.38 14.91 -25.78
C VAL A 207 -11.77 15.95 -26.72
N LEU A 208 -10.51 16.35 -26.49
CA LEU A 208 -9.79 17.32 -27.31
C LEU A 208 -8.94 16.69 -28.43
N GLY A 209 -8.89 15.36 -28.49
CA GLY A 209 -8.22 14.58 -29.54
C GLY A 209 -9.18 13.86 -30.50
N ALA A 210 -10.47 14.19 -30.48
CA ALA A 210 -11.51 13.65 -31.35
C ALA A 210 -12.03 14.72 -32.33
#